data_AF-T0I503-F1
#
_entry.id   AF-T0I503-F1
#
_cell.length_a   1.000
_cell.length_b   1.000
_cell.length_c   1.000
_cell.angle_alpha   90.00
_cell.angle_beta   90.00
_cell.angle_gamma   90.00
#
_symmetry.space_group_name_H-M   'P 1'
#
loop_
_entity.id
_entity.type
_entity.pdbx_description
1 polymer ?
#
loop_
_entity_poly.entity_id
_entity_poly.type
_entity_poly.pdbx_seq_one_letter_code
_entity_poly.pdbx_strand_id
1 'polypeptide(L)' 'MFNTFPINEEMHIHSLNGELRKATILKRLGDNDYLAEYNGVKCHAIYNPFVNKFYVDDKYGVIRDKMPSRDEPCR' A
#
# COMPACT_ATOMS: atom_id res chain seq x y z
N MET A 1 3.09 4.63 17.87
CA MET A 1 4.02 5.59 17.22
C MET A 1 4.99 4.78 16.37
N PHE A 2 4.64 4.53 15.10
CA PHE A 2 5.50 3.80 14.16
C PHE A 2 6.50 4.78 13.56
N ASN A 3 7.65 4.98 14.24
CA ASN A 3 8.67 5.96 13.84
C ASN A 3 9.94 5.31 13.25
N THR A 4 9.93 3.98 13.09
CA THR A 4 11.05 3.21 12.56
C THR A 4 10.60 2.51 11.29
N PHE A 5 10.95 3.07 10.13
CA PHE A 5 10.79 2.42 8.84
C PHE A 5 12.18 2.05 8.28
N PRO A 6 12.34 0.96 7.50
CA PRO A 6 11.28 0.09 6.98
C PRO A 6 10.73 -0.91 8.01
N ILE A 7 9.42 -1.14 7.99
CA ILE A 7 8.75 -2.18 8.79
C ILE A 7 8.42 -3.36 7.88
N ASN A 8 9.03 -4.51 8.12
CA ASN A 8 8.81 -5.73 7.37
C ASN A 8 7.87 -6.67 8.14
N GLU A 9 6.59 -6.67 7.80
CA GLU A 9 5.57 -7.48 8.49
C GLU A 9 4.59 -8.13 7.50
N GLU A 10 3.82 -9.10 7.99
CA GLU A 10 2.74 -9.73 7.23
C GLU A 10 1.50 -8.82 7.25
N MET A 11 1.08 -8.38 6.08
CA MET A 11 -0.05 -7.48 5.92
C MET A 11 -1.06 -8.00 4.90
N HIS A 12 -2.29 -7.52 5.02
CA HIS A 12 -3.40 -7.97 4.19
C HIS A 12 -3.26 -7.38 2.78
N ILE A 13 -3.02 -8.23 1.77
CA ILE A 13 -2.91 -7.79 0.38
C ILE A 13 -4.27 -7.88 -0.31
N HIS A 14 -4.71 -6.77 -0.90
CA HIS A 14 -6.00 -6.70 -1.59
C HIS A 14 -6.10 -7.69 -2.75
N SER A 15 -5.04 -7.83 -3.56
CA SER A 15 -5.01 -8.75 -4.72
C SER A 15 -5.12 -10.23 -4.33
N LEU A 16 -4.71 -10.59 -3.12
CA LEU A 16 -4.83 -11.96 -2.59
C LEU A 16 -6.10 -12.14 -1.75
N ASN A 17 -7.15 -11.37 -2.02
CA ASN A 17 -8.43 -11.51 -1.31
C ASN A 17 -8.29 -11.27 0.22
N GLY A 18 -7.29 -10.50 0.63
CA GLY A 18 -6.96 -10.26 2.04
C GLY A 18 -6.06 -11.32 2.67
N GLU A 19 -5.29 -12.09 1.93
CA GLU A 19 -4.26 -12.95 2.54
C GLU A 19 -3.13 -12.13 3.18
N LEU A 20 -2.54 -12.69 4.23
CA LEU A 20 -1.36 -12.18 4.89
C LEU A 20 -0.14 -12.47 4.04
N ARG A 21 0.53 -11.43 3.56
CA ARG A 21 1.81 -11.55 2.86
C ARG A 21 2.82 -10.60 3.44
N LYS A 22 4.07 -11.03 3.40
CA LYS A 22 5.22 -10.20 3.75
C LYS A 22 5.31 -9.05 2.77
N ALA A 23 5.30 -7.85 3.32
CA ALA A 23 5.59 -6.64 2.58
C ALA A 23 6.21 -5.61 3.53
N THR A 24 6.78 -4.55 2.96
CA THR A 24 7.64 -3.64 3.71
C THR A 24 7.04 -2.24 3.72
N ILE A 25 6.60 -1.72 4.86
CA ILE A 25 6.20 -0.32 4.96
C ILE A 25 7.46 0.55 4.96
N LEU A 26 7.60 1.38 3.93
CA LEU A 26 8.72 2.28 3.70
C LEU A 26 8.57 3.61 4.46
N LYS A 27 7.38 4.19 4.46
CA LYS A 27 7.08 5.47 5.13
C LYS A 27 5.59 5.74 5.20
N ARG A 28 5.17 6.68 6.03
CA ARG A 28 3.83 7.27 5.98
C ARG A 28 3.79 8.39 4.93
N LEU A 29 2.81 8.37 4.04
CA LEU A 29 2.62 9.40 3.02
C LEU A 29 1.61 10.47 3.46
N GLY A 30 0.58 10.09 4.23
CA GLY A 30 -0.47 11.03 4.63
C GLY A 30 -1.32 10.53 5.81
N ASP A 31 -2.53 11.04 5.91
CA ASP A 31 -3.50 10.64 6.94
C ASP A 31 -4.08 9.27 6.62
N ASN A 32 -3.68 8.28 7.42
CA ASN A 32 -3.97 6.86 7.22
C ASN A 32 -3.35 6.23 5.95
N ASP A 33 -2.56 6.97 5.19
CA ASP A 33 -1.89 6.48 3.97
C ASP A 33 -0.40 6.18 4.21
N TYR A 34 0.00 4.95 3.89
CA TYR A 34 1.33 4.40 4.10
C TYR A 34 1.89 3.85 2.79
N LEU A 35 3.17 4.06 2.56
CA LEU A 35 3.89 3.50 1.44
C LEU A 35 4.37 2.09 1.81
N ALA A 36 3.84 1.08 1.14
CA ALA A 36 4.28 -0.30 1.17
C ALA A 36 5.18 -0.62 -0.03
N GLU A 37 6.08 -1.57 0.13
CA GLU A 37 6.82 -2.22 -0.96
C GLU A 37 6.55 -3.71 -0.92
N TYR A 38 6.08 -4.23 -2.05
CA TYR A 38 5.79 -5.63 -2.23
C TYR A 38 6.43 -6.09 -3.54
N ASN A 39 7.36 -7.05 -3.45
CA ASN A 39 8.04 -7.63 -4.60
C ASN A 39 8.72 -6.58 -5.52
N GLY A 40 9.28 -5.52 -4.93
CA GLY A 40 9.91 -4.40 -5.65
C GLY A 40 8.92 -3.37 -6.25
N VAL A 41 7.63 -3.56 -6.01
CA VAL A 41 6.57 -2.63 -6.42
C VAL A 41 6.14 -1.81 -5.21
N LYS A 42 6.10 -0.49 -5.38
CA LYS A 42 5.61 0.44 -4.36
C LYS A 42 4.09 0.54 -4.44
N CYS A 43 3.41 0.39 -3.32
CA CYS A 43 1.96 0.40 -3.21
C CYS A 43 1.49 1.28 -2.05
N HIS A 44 0.25 1.76 -2.12
CA HIS A 44 -0.42 2.41 -1.00
C HIS A 44 -0.95 1.35 -0.03
N ALA A 45 -0.90 1.66 1.25
CA ALA A 45 -1.41 0.83 2.33
C ALA A 45 -2.18 1.71 3.33
N ILE A 46 -3.27 1.16 3.83
CA ILE A 46 -4.21 1.80 4.74
C ILE A 46 -4.12 1.09 6.08
N TYR A 47 -4.02 1.84 7.16
CA TYR A 47 -3.95 1.28 8.51
C TYR A 47 -5.29 1.40 9.22
N ASN A 48 -5.90 0.27 9.56
CA ASN A 48 -7.15 0.29 10.30
C ASN A 48 -6.87 0.24 11.83
N PRO A 49 -7.05 1.34 12.58
CA PRO A 49 -6.78 1.36 14.03
C PRO A 49 -7.77 0.50 14.84
N PHE A 50 -8.96 0.20 14.30
CA PHE A 50 -9.96 -0.62 15.00
C PHE A 50 -9.51 -2.08 15.14
N VAL A 51 -8.82 -2.61 14.14
CA VAL A 51 -8.30 -3.99 14.12
C VAL A 51 -6.78 -4.05 14.24
N ASN A 52 -6.11 -2.90 14.31
CA ASN A 52 -4.65 -2.76 14.29
C ASN A 52 -3.97 -3.50 13.12
N LYS A 53 -4.58 -3.46 11.93
CA LYS A 53 -4.08 -4.17 10.74
C LYS A 53 -3.81 -3.23 9.59
N PHE A 54 -2.77 -3.55 8.82
CA PHE A 54 -2.44 -2.89 7.57
C PHE A 54 -3.07 -3.63 6.39
N TYR A 55 -3.68 -2.86 5.49
CA TYR A 55 -4.29 -3.31 4.25
C TYR A 55 -3.53 -2.67 3.08
N VAL A 56 -2.84 -3.48 2.29
CA VAL A 56 -2.07 -3.03 1.13
C VAL A 56 -2.95 -3.14 -0.09
N ASP A 57 -3.04 -2.04 -0.82
CA ASP A 57 -3.71 -2.00 -2.12
C ASP A 57 -2.65 -2.09 -3.23
N ASP A 58 -2.31 -3.31 -3.63
CA ASP A 58 -1.38 -3.60 -4.73
C ASP A 58 -2.07 -3.67 -6.10
N LYS A 59 -3.38 -3.40 -6.17
CA LYS A 59 -4.16 -3.45 -7.41
C LYS A 59 -4.40 -2.06 -7.98
N TYR A 60 -4.96 -1.17 -7.17
CA TYR A 60 -5.25 0.22 -7.53
C TYR A 60 -4.27 1.19 -6.89
N GLY A 61 -3.74 0.85 -5.71
CA GLY A 61 -2.75 1.64 -4.98
C GLY A 61 -1.32 1.47 -5.47
N VAL A 62 -1.05 0.88 -6.64
CA VAL A 62 0.33 0.75 -7.14
C VAL A 62 0.86 2.11 -7.57
N ILE A 63 1.94 2.55 -6.92
CA ILE A 63 2.70 3.74 -7.32
C ILE A 63 3.62 3.33 -8.46
N ARG A 64 3.10 3.40 -9.68
CA ARG A 64 3.91 3.34 -10.89
C ARG A 64 4.46 4.74 -11.16
N ASP A 65 5.78 4.87 -11.21
CA ASP A 65 6.48 6.09 -11.64
C ASP A 65 6.22 6.46 -13.12
N LYS A 66 5.27 5.79 -13.79
CA LYS A 66 4.91 6.10 -15.17
C LYS A 66 3.83 7.17 -15.19
N MET A 67 4.30 8.39 -15.44
CA MET A 67 3.70 9.47 -16.24
C MET A 67 2.17 9.45 -16.43
N PRO A 68 1.48 10.59 -16.19
CA PRO A 68 0.03 10.66 -16.29
C PRO A 68 -0.40 10.48 -17.76
N SER A 69 -0.80 9.27 -18.14
CA SER A 69 -1.74 9.11 -19.24
C SER A 69 -3.10 9.55 -18.73
N ARG A 70 -3.28 10.88 -18.65
CA ARG A 70 -4.60 11.45 -18.90
C ARG A 70 -4.99 10.95 -20.27
N ASP A 71 -5.99 10.09 -20.35
CA ASP A 71 -7.02 10.33 -21.34
C ASP A 71 -8.38 10.03 -20.71
N GLU A 72 -9.25 10.98 -20.95
CA GLU A 72 -10.55 11.30 -20.36
C GLU A 72 -11.60 10.21 -20.63
N PRO A 73 -12.71 10.14 -19.85
CA PRO A 73 -13.84 9.28 -20.20
C PRO A 73 -14.47 9.73 -21.53
N CYS A 74 -14.57 8.80 -22.47
CA CYS A 74 -15.46 8.93 -23.63
C CYS A 74 -16.46 7.78 -23.63
N ARG A 75 -17.67 8.05 -23.10
CA ARG A 75 -18.94 7.99 -23.85
C ARG A 75 -20.15 7.95 -22.92
#